data_AF-A0A2J6XLA4-F1
#
_entry.id   AF-A0A2J6XLA4-F1
#
_cell.length_a   1.000
_cell.length_b   1.000
_cell.length_c   1.000
_cell.angle_alpha   90.00
_cell.angle_beta   90.00
_cell.angle_gamma   90.00
#
_symmetry.space_group_name_H-M   'P 1'
#
loop_
_entity.id
_entity.type
_entity.pdbx_description
1 polymer ?
#
loop_
_entity_poly.entity_id
_entity_poly.type
_entity_poly.pdbx_seq_one_letter_code
_entity_poly.pdbx_strand_id
1 'polypeptide(L)'
;MISKVRIPKLIKLFSIFAIISSWITIFLSISLNPWFKVNKNALSDLGGGSYINGHPPPRFPFVYNIGMIITGSLIIIFSILIAYYSRNKIEAIGGSYFSVSGIFLILIGIYHEGTYPHVFVSLWFFIIASISIFIIGLSLIGIKTKYGTFLAIFPILIWIVYAFIPFTSVAEGEIYGILAIEISVLLYLKTLK
;
A
#
# COMPACT_ATOMS: atom_id res chain seq x y z
N MET A 1 22.82 20.21 -0.17
CA MET A 1 22.02 20.47 1.06
C MET A 1 20.61 20.90 0.64
N ILE A 2 19.62 20.01 0.70
CA ILE A 2 18.24 20.32 0.29
C ILE A 2 17.60 21.16 1.39
N SER A 3 17.12 22.37 1.08
CA SER A 3 16.48 23.26 2.04
C SER A 3 15.25 22.61 2.71
N LYS A 4 14.99 22.89 3.99
CA LYS A 4 13.83 22.38 4.77
C LYS A 4 12.48 22.54 4.04
N VAL A 5 12.32 23.57 3.20
CA VAL A 5 11.09 23.83 2.41
C VAL A 5 10.85 22.83 1.27
N ARG A 6 11.90 22.19 0.75
CA ARG A 6 11.80 21.25 -0.39
C ARG A 6 11.39 19.84 0.04
N ILE A 7 11.58 19.49 1.31
CA ILE A 7 11.35 18.13 1.81
C ILE A 7 9.86 17.75 1.85
N PRO A 8 8.94 18.56 2.40
CA PRO A 8 7.51 18.26 2.32
C PRO A 8 7.02 18.10 0.88
N LYS A 9 7.62 18.83 -0.07
CA LYS A 9 7.30 18.71 -1.51
C LYS A 9 7.74 17.37 -2.07
N LEU A 10 8.93 16.87 -1.71
CA LEU A 10 9.40 15.55 -2.14
C LEU A 10 8.54 14.42 -1.56
N ILE A 11 8.20 14.48 -0.27
CA ILE A 11 7.31 13.48 0.36
C ILE A 11 5.95 13.45 -0.38
N LYS A 12 5.37 14.62 -0.64
CA LYS A 12 4.11 14.74 -1.40
C LYS A 12 4.26 14.20 -2.83
N LEU A 13 5.35 14.50 -3.52
CA LEU A 13 5.59 14.05 -4.89
C LEU A 13 5.66 12.52 -4.99
N PHE A 14 6.52 11.88 -4.19
CA PHE A 14 6.70 10.43 -4.26
C PHE A 14 5.50 9.65 -3.75
N SER A 15 4.76 10.16 -2.77
CA SER A 15 3.50 9.54 -2.34
C SER A 15 2.41 9.65 -3.41
N ILE A 16 2.27 10.79 -4.08
CA ILE A 16 1.34 10.95 -5.21
C ILE A 16 1.73 10.02 -6.36
N PHE A 17 3.02 9.92 -6.69
CA PHE A 17 3.49 8.98 -7.70
C PHE A 17 3.22 7.52 -7.32
N ALA A 18 3.38 7.13 -6.05
CA ALA A 18 3.03 5.78 -5.59
C ALA A 18 1.53 5.49 -5.79
N ILE A 19 0.65 6.41 -5.40
CA ILE A 19 -0.81 6.30 -5.59
C ILE A 19 -1.17 6.23 -7.07
N ILE A 20 -0.61 7.10 -7.90
CA ILE A 20 -0.90 7.07 -9.35
C ILE A 20 -0.37 5.76 -9.96
N SER A 21 0.81 5.31 -9.56
CA SER A 21 1.43 4.07 -10.02
C SER A 21 0.59 2.83 -9.67
N SER A 22 0.04 2.75 -8.45
CA SER A 22 -0.83 1.63 -8.05
C SER A 22 -2.07 1.54 -8.95
N TRP A 23 -2.79 2.65 -9.13
CA TRP A 23 -4.01 2.68 -9.92
C TRP A 23 -3.76 2.50 -11.42
N ILE A 24 -2.70 3.08 -11.98
CA ILE A 24 -2.31 2.82 -13.38
C ILE A 24 -2.02 1.33 -13.56
N THR A 25 -1.27 0.72 -12.65
CA THR A 25 -0.94 -0.71 -12.72
C THR A 25 -2.21 -1.56 -12.70
N ILE A 26 -3.12 -1.30 -11.75
CA ILE A 26 -4.38 -2.04 -11.60
C ILE A 26 -5.25 -1.87 -12.85
N PHE A 27 -5.56 -0.64 -13.25
CA PHE A 27 -6.46 -0.40 -14.39
C PHE A 27 -5.89 -0.91 -15.71
N LEU A 28 -4.59 -0.71 -15.95
CA LEU A 28 -3.96 -1.22 -17.16
C LEU A 28 -3.99 -2.75 -17.20
N SER A 29 -3.65 -3.41 -16.08
CA SER A 29 -3.68 -4.87 -15.99
C SER A 29 -5.08 -5.45 -16.19
N ILE A 30 -6.11 -4.83 -15.60
CA ILE A 30 -7.53 -5.21 -15.80
C ILE A 30 -7.93 -5.00 -17.26
N SER A 31 -7.57 -3.88 -17.88
CA SER A 31 -7.94 -3.58 -19.27
C SER A 31 -7.36 -4.58 -20.28
N LEU A 32 -6.21 -5.17 -19.97
CA LEU A 32 -5.56 -6.19 -20.79
C LEU A 32 -6.15 -7.60 -20.57
N ASN A 33 -6.96 -7.78 -19.52
CA ASN A 33 -7.49 -9.06 -19.06
C ASN A 33 -9.02 -9.04 -18.92
N PRO A 34 -9.79 -9.11 -20.02
CA PRO A 34 -11.26 -8.99 -19.99
C PRO A 34 -12.00 -10.06 -19.17
N TRP A 35 -11.33 -11.17 -18.87
CA TRP A 35 -11.87 -12.23 -18.01
C TRP A 35 -11.90 -11.82 -16.53
N PHE A 36 -11.08 -10.85 -16.13
CA PHE A 36 -10.95 -10.40 -14.76
C PHE A 36 -12.22 -9.73 -14.28
N LYS A 37 -12.71 -10.13 -13.11
CA LYS A 37 -13.86 -9.54 -12.46
C LYS A 37 -13.50 -9.21 -11.02
N VAL A 38 -13.58 -7.92 -10.67
CA VAL A 38 -13.27 -7.44 -9.32
C VAL A 38 -14.05 -8.23 -8.26
N ASN A 39 -15.32 -8.56 -8.50
CA ASN A 39 -16.17 -9.31 -7.56
C ASN A 39 -15.97 -10.85 -7.59
N LYS A 40 -14.93 -11.36 -8.25
CA LYS A 40 -14.63 -12.81 -8.29
C LYS A 40 -13.15 -13.14 -8.08
N ASN A 41 -12.26 -12.25 -8.50
CA ASN A 41 -10.83 -12.50 -8.58
C ASN A 41 -10.06 -11.87 -7.42
N ALA A 42 -8.78 -12.21 -7.29
CA ALA A 42 -7.78 -11.44 -6.55
C ALA A 42 -7.05 -10.51 -7.53
N LEU A 43 -6.61 -9.31 -7.13
CA LEU A 43 -5.81 -8.45 -8.03
C LEU A 43 -4.54 -9.17 -8.48
N SER A 44 -3.96 -10.00 -7.61
CA SER A 44 -2.79 -10.83 -7.89
C SER A 44 -3.00 -11.86 -9.03
N ASP A 45 -4.24 -12.25 -9.35
CA ASP A 45 -4.58 -13.10 -10.51
C ASP A 45 -4.12 -12.45 -11.84
N LEU A 46 -3.96 -11.12 -11.87
CA LEU A 46 -3.43 -10.39 -13.02
C LEU A 46 -1.92 -10.60 -13.22
N GLY A 47 -1.22 -11.08 -12.18
CA GLY A 47 0.21 -11.37 -12.17
C GLY A 47 0.56 -12.85 -12.29
N GLY A 48 -0.38 -13.78 -12.13
CA GLY A 48 -0.15 -15.24 -12.14
C GLY A 48 -1.37 -16.06 -11.75
N GLY A 49 -1.20 -17.26 -11.19
CA GLY A 49 -2.27 -17.96 -10.47
C GLY A 49 -3.22 -18.87 -11.23
N SER A 50 -3.22 -18.84 -12.56
CA SER A 50 -4.28 -19.46 -13.39
C SER A 50 -4.60 -20.92 -13.10
N TYR A 51 -3.59 -21.75 -12.83
CA TYR A 51 -3.78 -23.17 -12.54
C TYR A 51 -4.37 -23.45 -11.15
N ILE A 52 -4.28 -22.49 -10.23
CA ILE A 52 -4.68 -22.64 -8.83
C ILE A 52 -6.03 -21.97 -8.60
N ASN A 53 -6.26 -20.81 -9.22
CA ASN A 53 -7.44 -19.97 -8.97
C ASN A 53 -8.53 -20.13 -10.07
N GLY A 54 -8.34 -21.01 -11.06
CA GLY A 54 -9.37 -21.41 -12.01
C GLY A 54 -9.74 -20.34 -13.04
N HIS A 55 -8.84 -19.40 -13.32
CA HIS A 55 -8.99 -18.36 -14.35
C HIS A 55 -7.97 -18.59 -15.49
N PRO A 56 -8.19 -18.04 -16.70
CA PRO A 56 -7.23 -18.18 -17.79
C PRO A 56 -5.89 -17.47 -17.47
N PRO A 57 -4.79 -17.84 -18.17
CA PRO A 57 -3.51 -17.13 -18.10
C PRO A 57 -3.66 -15.61 -18.27
N PRO A 58 -3.12 -14.78 -17.35
CA PRO A 58 -3.13 -13.35 -17.54
C PRO A 58 -2.35 -12.98 -18.80
N ARG A 59 -2.91 -12.06 -19.58
CA ARG A 59 -2.25 -11.41 -20.71
C ARG A 59 -1.26 -10.40 -20.15
N PHE A 60 0.02 -10.59 -20.47
CA PHE A 60 1.13 -9.74 -20.03
C PHE A 60 1.24 -9.60 -18.50
N PRO A 61 1.45 -10.69 -17.74
CA PRO A 61 1.51 -10.67 -16.26
C PRO A 61 2.58 -9.73 -15.70
N PHE A 62 3.63 -9.47 -16.48
CA PHE A 62 4.69 -8.55 -16.10
C PHE A 62 4.17 -7.11 -15.89
N VAL A 63 3.05 -6.71 -16.49
CA VAL A 63 2.47 -5.36 -16.28
C VAL A 63 2.07 -5.20 -14.83
N TYR A 64 1.36 -6.18 -14.26
CA TYR A 64 0.99 -6.17 -12.86
C TYR A 64 2.24 -6.30 -11.97
N ASN A 65 3.07 -7.31 -12.24
CA ASN A 65 4.22 -7.65 -11.39
C ASN A 65 5.27 -6.53 -11.32
N ILE A 66 5.67 -5.97 -12.46
CA ILE A 66 6.59 -4.83 -12.51
C ILE A 66 5.93 -3.58 -11.92
N GLY A 67 4.63 -3.37 -12.15
CA GLY A 67 3.90 -2.26 -11.56
C GLY A 67 3.87 -2.31 -10.02
N MET A 68 3.75 -3.49 -9.42
CA MET A 68 3.91 -3.68 -7.96
C MET A 68 5.33 -3.34 -7.50
N ILE A 69 6.36 -3.78 -8.25
CA ILE A 69 7.77 -3.46 -7.94
C ILE A 69 8.02 -1.94 -8.00
N ILE A 70 7.52 -1.26 -9.03
CA ILE A 70 7.64 0.20 -9.17
C ILE A 70 6.92 0.91 -8.02
N THR A 71 5.68 0.52 -7.74
CA THR A 71 4.87 1.10 -6.67
C THR A 71 5.54 0.91 -5.31
N GLY A 72 6.00 -0.31 -5.00
CA GLY A 72 6.70 -0.62 -3.75
C GLY A 72 8.03 0.15 -3.62
N SER A 73 8.75 0.36 -4.73
CA SER A 73 9.96 1.19 -4.75
C SER A 73 9.65 2.66 -4.44
N LEU A 74 8.57 3.20 -5.01
CA LEU A 74 8.10 4.55 -4.67
C LEU A 74 7.68 4.66 -3.20
N ILE A 75 7.02 3.62 -2.67
CA ILE A 75 6.68 3.52 -1.24
C ILE A 75 7.93 3.60 -0.37
N ILE A 76 8.95 2.80 -0.67
CA ILE A 76 10.22 2.82 0.07
C ILE A 76 10.84 4.22 0.06
N ILE A 77 10.91 4.87 -1.11
CA ILE A 77 11.51 6.20 -1.23
C ILE A 77 10.81 7.22 -0.33
N PHE A 78 9.48 7.35 -0.41
CA PHE A 78 8.81 8.34 0.44
C PHE A 78 8.82 7.93 1.92
N SER A 79 8.82 6.65 2.24
CA SER A 79 8.88 6.15 3.62
C SER A 79 10.22 6.44 4.28
N ILE A 80 11.32 6.31 3.53
CA ILE A 80 12.65 6.75 3.97
C ILE A 80 12.67 8.27 4.21
N LEU A 81 12.01 9.06 3.35
CA LEU A 81 11.90 10.51 3.57
C LEU A 81 11.10 10.84 4.84
N ILE A 82 10.02 10.11 5.14
CA ILE A 82 9.29 10.24 6.41
C ILE A 82 10.22 9.94 7.58
N ALA A 83 10.97 8.84 7.52
CA ALA A 83 11.83 8.43 8.61
C ALA A 83 12.96 9.43 8.88
N TYR A 84 13.63 9.89 7.82
CA TYR A 84 14.78 10.79 7.88
C TYR A 84 14.39 12.21 8.33
N TYR A 85 13.22 12.69 7.95
CA TYR A 85 12.73 14.03 8.29
C TYR A 85 11.60 14.01 9.32
N SER A 86 11.55 12.95 10.11
CA SER A 86 10.58 12.74 11.18
C SER A 86 10.64 13.87 12.23
N ARG A 87 9.48 14.24 12.76
CA ARG A 87 9.33 15.27 13.81
C ARG A 87 9.67 14.70 15.19
N ASN A 88 9.65 13.38 15.35
CA ASN A 88 10.04 12.66 16.55
C ASN A 88 10.41 11.20 16.22
N LYS A 89 10.97 10.49 17.20
CA LYS A 89 11.42 9.10 17.04
C LYS A 89 10.30 8.13 16.65
N ILE A 90 9.07 8.36 17.12
CA ILE A 90 7.93 7.49 16.82
C ILE A 90 7.54 7.60 15.34
N GLU A 91 7.57 8.82 14.77
CA GLU A 91 7.36 9.01 13.33
C GLU A 91 8.46 8.34 12.51
N ALA A 92 9.70 8.38 13.00
CA ALA A 92 10.81 7.66 12.36
C ALA A 92 10.53 6.15 12.28
N ILE A 93 10.10 5.55 13.39
CA ILE A 93 9.73 4.13 13.45
C ILE A 93 8.57 3.85 12.50
N GLY A 94 7.53 4.68 12.50
CA GLY A 94 6.40 4.54 11.59
C GLY A 94 6.81 4.54 10.12
N GLY A 95 7.66 5.50 9.72
CA GLY A 95 8.26 5.55 8.37
C GLY A 95 9.07 4.31 8.03
N SER A 96 9.86 3.78 8.97
CA SER A 96 10.62 2.54 8.77
C SER A 96 9.74 1.31 8.60
N TYR A 97 8.63 1.19 9.33
CA TYR A 97 7.67 0.10 9.07
C TYR A 97 7.03 0.25 7.68
N PHE A 98 6.77 1.48 7.23
CA PHE A 98 6.19 1.70 5.91
C PHE A 98 7.17 1.40 4.77
N SER A 99 8.48 1.58 4.97
CA SER A 99 9.45 1.11 3.99
C SER A 99 9.46 -0.41 3.91
N VAL A 100 9.29 -1.11 5.04
CA VAL A 100 9.16 -2.57 5.06
C VAL A 100 7.90 -3.01 4.32
N SER A 101 6.75 -2.34 4.44
CA SER A 101 5.58 -2.69 3.61
C SER A 101 5.87 -2.48 2.12
N GLY A 102 6.61 -1.43 1.73
CA GLY A 102 7.07 -1.26 0.34
C GLY A 102 7.92 -2.44 -0.17
N ILE A 103 8.76 -3.03 0.70
CA ILE A 103 9.50 -4.28 0.38
C ILE A 103 8.51 -5.42 0.13
N PHE A 104 7.52 -5.62 1.01
CA PHE A 104 6.49 -6.64 0.79
C PHE A 104 5.72 -6.44 -0.52
N LEU A 105 5.42 -5.19 -0.91
CA LEU A 105 4.79 -4.91 -2.21
C LEU A 105 5.70 -5.26 -3.40
N ILE A 106 7.00 -5.01 -3.30
CA ILE A 106 7.97 -5.51 -4.30
C ILE A 106 7.96 -7.03 -4.35
N LEU A 107 7.95 -7.69 -3.17
CA LEU A 107 7.91 -9.15 -3.08
C LEU A 107 6.63 -9.74 -3.66
N ILE A 108 5.49 -9.04 -3.61
CA ILE A 108 4.26 -9.45 -4.33
C ILE A 108 4.50 -9.53 -5.84
N GLY A 109 5.24 -8.56 -6.41
CA GLY A 109 5.59 -8.59 -7.83
C GLY A 109 6.58 -9.69 -8.20
N ILE A 110 7.47 -10.09 -7.28
CA ILE A 110 8.46 -11.16 -7.48
C ILE A 110 7.82 -12.53 -7.28
N TYR A 111 7.20 -12.74 -6.13
CA TYR A 111 6.43 -13.93 -5.78
C TYR A 111 4.97 -13.69 -6.15
N HIS A 112 4.69 -13.63 -7.44
CA HIS A 112 3.33 -13.39 -7.96
C HIS A 112 2.38 -14.55 -7.64
N GLU A 113 1.08 -14.36 -7.90
CA GLU A 113 0.05 -15.36 -7.61
C GLU A 113 0.42 -16.74 -8.17
N GLY A 114 0.15 -17.78 -7.37
CA GLY A 114 0.51 -19.16 -7.66
C GLY A 114 1.96 -19.55 -7.38
N THR A 115 2.77 -18.67 -6.80
CA THR A 115 4.12 -18.98 -6.32
C THR A 115 4.19 -18.94 -4.79
N TYR A 116 5.07 -19.73 -4.19
CA TYR A 116 5.37 -19.61 -2.76
C TYR A 116 6.46 -18.56 -2.55
N PRO A 117 6.36 -17.63 -1.57
CA PRO A 117 5.32 -17.51 -0.53
C PRO A 117 4.30 -16.38 -0.78
N HIS A 118 3.60 -16.33 -1.93
CA HIS A 118 2.74 -15.21 -2.34
C HIS A 118 1.74 -14.76 -1.26
N VAL A 119 0.94 -15.69 -0.73
CA VAL A 119 -0.10 -15.40 0.28
C VAL A 119 0.48 -14.72 1.53
N PHE A 120 1.68 -15.14 1.93
CA PHE A 120 2.37 -14.52 3.05
C PHE A 120 2.76 -13.09 2.70
N VAL A 121 3.43 -12.86 1.56
CA VAL A 121 3.92 -11.51 1.24
C VAL A 121 2.78 -10.52 0.96
N SER A 122 1.66 -10.97 0.37
CA SER A 122 0.51 -10.13 0.10
C SER A 122 -0.24 -9.72 1.38
N LEU A 123 -0.48 -10.65 2.29
CA LEU A 123 -1.11 -10.34 3.57
C LEU A 123 -0.23 -9.43 4.44
N TRP A 124 1.08 -9.71 4.49
CA TRP A 124 2.00 -8.93 5.32
C TRP A 124 2.23 -7.52 4.80
N PHE A 125 2.08 -7.24 3.49
CA PHE A 125 2.04 -5.88 2.99
C PHE A 125 0.99 -5.03 3.72
N PHE A 126 -0.26 -5.51 3.80
CA PHE A 126 -1.36 -4.79 4.44
C PHE A 126 -1.21 -4.70 5.97
N ILE A 127 -0.73 -5.76 6.61
CA ILE A 127 -0.49 -5.79 8.06
C ILE A 127 0.59 -4.77 8.44
N ILE A 128 1.75 -4.80 7.78
CA ILE A 128 2.86 -3.89 8.08
C ILE A 128 2.49 -2.44 7.75
N ALA A 129 1.76 -2.21 6.65
CA ALA A 129 1.25 -0.88 6.32
C ALA A 129 0.32 -0.35 7.42
N SER A 130 -0.57 -1.20 7.94
CA SER A 130 -1.50 -0.84 9.03
C SER A 130 -0.77 -0.54 10.34
N ILE A 131 0.24 -1.34 10.70
CA ILE A 131 1.09 -1.09 11.87
C ILE A 131 1.84 0.24 11.73
N SER A 132 2.41 0.50 10.54
CA SER A 132 3.06 1.77 10.26
C SER A 132 2.11 2.97 10.46
N ILE A 133 0.92 2.92 9.85
CA ILE A 133 -0.09 3.98 9.96
C ILE A 133 -0.48 4.21 11.43
N PHE A 134 -0.69 3.13 12.20
CA PHE A 134 -0.96 3.20 13.63
C PHE A 134 0.16 3.94 14.38
N ILE A 135 1.42 3.56 14.17
CA ILE A 135 2.60 4.18 14.81
C ILE A 135 2.72 5.66 14.42
N ILE A 136 2.51 5.99 13.14
CA ILE A 136 2.49 7.39 12.67
C ILE A 136 1.37 8.16 13.37
N GLY A 137 0.19 7.57 13.52
CA GLY A 137 -0.92 8.14 14.29
C GLY A 137 -0.53 8.48 15.73
N LEU A 138 0.11 7.54 16.44
CA LEU A 138 0.60 7.75 17.81
C LEU A 138 1.61 8.90 17.89
N SER A 139 2.54 8.95 16.93
CA SER A 139 3.50 10.05 16.83
C SER A 139 2.78 11.41 16.70
N LEU A 140 1.80 11.47 15.82
CA LEU A 140 1.01 12.66 15.51
C LEU A 140 0.13 13.13 16.69
N ILE A 141 -0.31 12.23 17.56
CA ILE A 141 -0.96 12.55 18.84
C ILE A 141 0.05 13.24 19.77
N GLY A 142 1.25 12.70 19.89
CA GLY A 142 2.31 13.25 20.76
C GLY A 142 2.70 14.70 20.42
N ILE A 143 2.62 15.07 19.14
CA ILE A 143 2.86 16.45 18.67
C ILE A 143 1.57 17.24 18.41
N LYS A 144 0.43 16.77 18.94
CA LYS A 144 -0.88 17.45 18.95
C LYS A 144 -1.40 17.87 17.57
N THR A 145 -1.19 17.04 16.54
CA THR A 145 -1.83 17.28 15.25
C THR A 145 -3.28 16.79 15.23
N LYS A 146 -4.15 17.49 14.48
CA LYS A 146 -5.58 17.18 14.39
C LYS A 146 -5.93 15.81 13.79
N TYR A 147 -5.00 15.15 13.11
CA TYR A 147 -5.22 13.87 12.44
C TYR A 147 -4.64 12.66 13.20
N GLY A 148 -3.91 12.88 14.30
CA GLY A 148 -3.19 11.82 15.00
C GLY A 148 -4.11 10.71 15.53
N THR A 149 -5.15 11.08 16.28
CA THR A 149 -6.11 10.11 16.85
C THR A 149 -6.82 9.30 15.77
N PHE A 150 -7.23 9.97 14.69
CA PHE A 150 -7.86 9.29 13.56
C PHE A 150 -6.88 8.27 12.95
N LEU A 151 -5.66 8.67 12.60
CA LEU A 151 -4.67 7.77 12.00
C LEU A 151 -4.24 6.62 12.92
N ALA A 152 -4.29 6.80 14.25
CA ALA A 152 -4.02 5.71 15.18
C ALA A 152 -5.18 4.70 15.20
N ILE A 153 -6.44 5.15 15.23
CA ILE A 153 -7.59 4.24 15.38
C ILE A 153 -8.03 3.63 14.04
N PHE A 154 -7.89 4.39 12.95
CA PHE A 154 -8.37 4.02 11.63
C PHE A 154 -7.92 2.64 11.14
N PRO A 155 -6.63 2.26 11.15
CA PRO A 155 -6.23 0.92 10.69
C PRO A 155 -6.89 -0.21 11.49
N ILE A 156 -7.13 -0.03 12.79
CA ILE A 156 -7.83 -1.03 13.62
C ILE A 156 -9.28 -1.19 13.15
N LEU A 157 -9.97 -0.06 12.91
CA LEU A 157 -11.34 -0.09 12.40
C LEU A 157 -11.41 -0.74 11.01
N ILE A 158 -10.43 -0.49 10.15
CA ILE A 158 -10.35 -1.10 8.82
C ILE A 158 -10.27 -2.63 8.93
N TRP A 159 -9.44 -3.17 9.82
CA TRP A 159 -9.36 -4.62 10.04
C TRP A 159 -10.63 -5.21 10.67
N ILE A 160 -11.28 -4.50 11.59
CA ILE A 160 -12.57 -4.93 12.16
C ILE A 160 -13.61 -5.01 11.05
N VAL A 161 -13.77 -3.95 10.26
CA VAL A 161 -14.70 -3.92 9.13
C VAL A 161 -14.37 -5.02 8.13
N TYR A 162 -13.08 -5.24 7.84
CA TYR A 162 -12.65 -6.32 6.96
C TYR A 162 -13.09 -7.71 7.44
N ALA A 163 -13.00 -7.95 8.75
CA ALA A 163 -13.38 -9.24 9.35
C ALA A 163 -14.89 -9.51 9.35
N PHE A 164 -15.72 -8.46 9.34
CA PHE A 164 -17.19 -8.59 9.46
C PHE A 164 -17.95 -8.31 8.16
N ILE A 165 -17.34 -7.66 7.17
CA ILE A 165 -17.97 -7.44 5.86
C ILE A 165 -17.69 -8.64 4.95
N PRO A 166 -18.74 -9.28 4.38
CA PRO A 166 -18.56 -10.37 3.43
C PRO A 166 -18.18 -9.82 2.05
N PHE A 167 -16.89 -9.52 1.85
CA PHE A 167 -16.36 -9.22 0.52
C PHE A 167 -16.62 -10.40 -0.42
N THR A 168 -17.04 -10.10 -1.65
CA THR A 168 -17.38 -11.15 -2.62
C THR A 168 -16.14 -11.79 -3.24
N SER A 169 -14.98 -11.13 -3.10
CA SER A 169 -13.69 -11.59 -3.61
C SER A 169 -12.52 -11.03 -2.80
N VAL A 170 -11.32 -11.56 -3.08
CA VAL A 170 -10.06 -11.03 -2.54
C VAL A 170 -9.77 -9.65 -3.11
N ALA A 171 -10.03 -9.39 -4.40
CA ALA A 171 -9.75 -8.08 -5.01
C ALA A 171 -10.56 -6.94 -4.39
N GLU A 172 -11.82 -7.17 -4.00
CA GLU A 172 -12.60 -6.15 -3.29
C GLU A 172 -11.97 -5.82 -1.92
N GLY A 173 -11.51 -6.86 -1.22
CA GLY A 173 -10.77 -6.73 0.03
C GLY A 173 -9.45 -5.97 -0.11
N GLU A 174 -8.70 -6.27 -1.16
CA GLU A 174 -7.43 -5.59 -1.48
C GLU A 174 -7.67 -4.13 -1.86
N ILE A 175 -8.67 -3.83 -2.70
CA ILE A 175 -9.04 -2.45 -3.05
C ILE A 175 -9.45 -1.67 -1.80
N TYR A 176 -10.22 -2.28 -0.91
CA TYR A 176 -10.58 -1.70 0.37
C TYR A 176 -9.35 -1.36 1.22
N GLY A 177 -8.41 -2.29 1.36
CA GLY A 177 -7.14 -2.07 2.06
C GLY A 177 -6.28 -0.99 1.42
N ILE A 178 -6.19 -0.96 0.09
CA ILE A 178 -5.45 0.06 -0.68
C ILE A 178 -6.06 1.44 -0.39
N LEU A 179 -7.37 1.61 -0.51
CA LEU A 179 -8.04 2.88 -0.24
C LEU A 179 -7.81 3.36 1.20
N ALA A 180 -7.83 2.44 2.18
CA ALA A 180 -7.52 2.78 3.57
C ALA A 180 -6.08 3.31 3.74
N ILE A 181 -5.11 2.66 3.10
CA ILE A 181 -3.72 3.11 3.11
C ILE A 181 -3.60 4.50 2.45
N GLU A 182 -4.22 4.70 1.29
CA GLU A 182 -4.15 5.96 0.54
C GLU A 182 -4.80 7.12 1.30
N ILE A 183 -5.98 6.91 1.90
CA ILE A 183 -6.62 7.89 2.78
C ILE A 183 -5.68 8.29 3.92
N SER A 184 -5.03 7.31 4.54
CA SER A 184 -4.10 7.54 5.64
C SER A 184 -2.89 8.35 5.21
N VAL A 185 -2.31 8.03 4.05
CA VAL A 185 -1.21 8.80 3.44
C VAL A 185 -1.66 10.23 3.16
N LEU A 186 -2.81 10.44 2.51
CA LEU A 186 -3.30 11.78 2.19
C LEU A 186 -3.55 12.63 3.44
N LEU A 187 -4.06 12.04 4.53
CA LEU A 187 -4.21 12.71 5.82
C LEU A 187 -2.87 13.04 6.47
N TYR A 188 -1.91 12.12 6.41
CA TYR A 188 -0.55 12.36 6.87
C TYR A 188 0.08 13.55 6.14
N LEU A 189 -0.05 13.62 4.81
CA LEU A 189 0.48 14.73 3.99
C LEU A 189 -0.12 16.09 4.38
N LYS A 190 -1.38 16.14 4.82
CA LYS A 190 -2.02 17.37 5.34
C LYS A 190 -1.41 17.84 6.67
N THR A 191 -0.64 17.00 7.37
CA THR A 191 0.10 17.39 8.58
C THR A 191 1.45 18.02 8.27
N LEU A 192 1.97 17.84 7.05
CA LEU A 192 3.25 18.38 6.60
C LEU A 192 3.04 19.85 6.20
N LYS A 193 3.46 20.76 7.08
CA LYS A 193 3.52 22.21 6.83
C LYS A 193 4.75 22.55 5.98
#